data_AF-A0A6M3ZS71-F1
#
_entry.id   AF-A0A6M3ZS71-F1
#
_cell.length_a   1.000
_cell.length_b   1.000
_cell.length_c   1.000
_cell.angle_alpha   90.00
_cell.angle_beta   90.00
_cell.angle_gamma   90.00
#
_symmetry.space_group_name_H-M   'P 1'
#
loop_
_entity.id
_entity.type
_entity.pdbx_description
1 polymer ?
#
loop_
_entity_poly.entity_id
_entity_poly.type
_entity_poly.pdbx_seq_one_letter_code
_entity_poly.pdbx_strand_id
1 'polypeptide(L)'
;MDEKNFRASASVDAADPARRYANMAARELSISRQREDLDKREAEYSQRIKDVEDSFSKRIHTIERRENEVKRQQDRFDKLLDEFHKERITFHAAVKEREEALTLGMAELESEKKRYLEEAAKKIQQKSEKYVAQALVFLGTKEKRFHTYSAIWSCVGAGAIFLAVGIAAWATVLFVPDHEAKISWQFLLFISLKGLILVGLSLALARYAFLFSSRYMKEALKNAERRHAIQFGAFYLDSYGGAADWTQVKEAFKDWNISLVSDGKNVLEEGNLDPTIGSSSSEIIAQFKNFSEEFGKISTTLINALKKE
;
A
#
# COMPACT_ATOMS: atom_id res chain seq x y z
N MET A 1 -103.49 85.97 63.26
CA MET A 1 -102.02 86.03 63.17
C MET A 1 -101.61 85.36 61.87
N ASP A 2 -101.32 86.02 60.77
CA ASP A 2 -101.41 87.42 60.31
C ASP A 2 -101.25 87.31 58.78
N GLU A 3 -102.09 87.98 57.98
CA GLU A 3 -101.71 89.19 57.21
C GLU A 3 -100.36 89.07 56.48
N LYS A 4 -100.19 89.30 55.16
CA LYS A 4 -100.86 90.20 54.23
C LYS A 4 -100.24 90.01 52.83
N ASN A 5 -100.97 90.48 51.82
CA ASN A 5 -100.57 91.03 50.52
C ASN A 5 -101.02 90.24 49.27
N PHE A 6 -102.01 90.74 48.49
CA PHE A 6 -101.97 91.87 47.52
C PHE A 6 -101.56 91.32 46.14
N ARG A 7 -102.32 91.43 45.04
CA ARG A 7 -103.35 92.40 44.64
C ARG A 7 -104.15 91.87 43.41
N ALA A 8 -105.41 92.29 43.33
CA ALA A 8 -106.20 92.55 42.11
C ALA A 8 -106.73 91.38 41.24
N SER A 9 -107.88 90.87 41.66
CA SER A 9 -109.08 90.48 40.88
C SER A 9 -109.59 91.63 39.97
N ALA A 10 -110.44 91.50 38.96
CA ALA A 10 -111.08 90.41 38.19
C ALA A 10 -111.95 91.13 37.13
N SER A 11 -112.16 90.53 35.97
CA SER A 11 -113.45 90.66 35.27
C SER A 11 -113.69 89.40 34.44
N VAL A 12 -114.79 88.73 34.79
CA VAL A 12 -115.31 87.50 34.22
C VAL A 12 -116.15 87.88 33.00
N ASP A 13 -115.82 87.33 31.83
CA ASP A 13 -116.68 87.34 30.65
C ASP A 13 -117.07 85.90 30.29
N ALA A 14 -118.38 85.73 30.08
CA ALA A 14 -119.05 84.45 29.87
C ALA A 14 -118.62 83.80 28.54
N ALA A 15 -118.04 82.60 28.63
CA ALA A 15 -117.57 81.83 27.47
C ALA A 15 -118.58 80.73 27.07
N ASP A 16 -119.00 80.82 25.82
CA ASP A 16 -119.87 79.96 25.01
C ASP A 16 -119.57 78.43 25.11
N PRO A 17 -120.57 77.57 25.40
CA PRO A 17 -120.41 76.12 25.49
C PRO A 17 -120.06 75.43 24.15
N ALA A 18 -120.35 76.02 22.98
CA ALA A 18 -120.10 75.39 21.68
C ALA A 18 -118.60 75.24 21.36
N ARG A 19 -117.76 76.19 21.80
CA ARG A 19 -116.30 76.11 21.64
C ARG A 19 -115.65 75.04 22.51
N ARG A 20 -116.25 74.69 23.66
CA ARG A 20 -115.75 73.61 24.54
C ARG A 20 -115.94 72.22 23.93
N TYR A 21 -117.08 71.97 23.26
CA TYR A 21 -117.32 70.70 22.57
C TYR A 21 -116.46 70.54 21.32
N ALA A 22 -116.24 71.60 20.54
CA ALA A 22 -115.33 71.55 19.38
C ALA A 22 -113.86 71.33 19.78
N ASN A 23 -113.40 71.98 20.87
CA ASN A 23 -112.05 71.76 21.41
C ASN A 23 -111.89 70.37 22.04
N MET A 24 -112.94 69.79 22.63
CA MET A 24 -112.91 68.41 23.12
C MET A 24 -112.88 67.40 21.96
N ALA A 25 -113.72 67.57 20.93
CA ALA A 25 -113.70 66.71 19.76
C ALA A 25 -112.36 66.77 18.99
N ALA A 26 -111.77 67.97 18.86
CA ALA A 26 -110.44 68.13 18.28
C ALA A 26 -109.33 67.48 19.13
N ARG A 27 -109.48 67.49 20.46
CA ARG A 27 -108.55 66.86 21.40
C ARG A 27 -108.71 65.33 21.41
N GLU A 28 -109.91 64.80 21.27
CA GLU A 28 -110.14 63.36 21.13
C GLU A 28 -109.57 62.82 19.80
N LEU A 29 -109.70 63.58 18.71
CA LEU A 29 -109.10 63.23 17.42
C LEU A 29 -107.56 63.27 17.45
N SER A 30 -106.95 64.22 18.17
CA SER A 30 -105.50 64.28 18.31
C SER A 30 -104.96 63.18 19.23
N ILE A 31 -105.70 62.81 20.27
CA ILE A 31 -105.38 61.67 21.14
C ILE A 31 -105.50 60.34 20.37
N SER A 32 -106.52 60.16 19.52
CA SER A 32 -106.64 58.93 18.72
C SER A 32 -105.51 58.81 17.70
N ARG A 33 -105.13 59.91 17.03
CA ARG A 33 -103.98 59.95 16.12
C ARG A 33 -102.65 59.68 16.85
N GLN A 34 -102.48 60.20 18.07
CA GLN A 34 -101.29 59.91 18.88
C GLN A 34 -101.24 58.44 19.31
N ARG A 35 -102.37 57.84 19.69
CA ARG A 35 -102.44 56.40 19.99
C ARG A 35 -102.11 55.56 18.77
N GLU A 36 -102.66 55.90 17.61
CA GLU A 36 -102.37 55.17 16.37
C GLU A 36 -100.90 55.30 15.93
N ASP A 37 -100.27 56.46 16.13
CA ASP A 37 -98.83 56.66 15.88
C ASP A 37 -97.97 55.89 16.90
N LEU A 38 -98.39 55.83 18.17
CA LEU A 38 -97.73 55.03 19.20
C LEU A 38 -97.83 53.53 18.90
N ASP A 39 -99.02 53.03 18.54
CA ASP A 39 -99.23 51.62 18.19
C ASP A 39 -98.41 51.24 16.94
N LYS A 40 -98.31 52.13 15.95
CA LYS A 40 -97.45 51.94 14.77
C LYS A 40 -95.97 51.88 15.15
N ARG A 41 -95.51 52.76 16.04
CA ARG A 41 -94.12 52.74 16.53
C ARG A 41 -93.85 51.50 17.36
N GLU A 42 -94.75 51.10 18.25
CA GLU A 42 -94.60 49.86 19.03
C GLU A 42 -94.58 48.62 18.13
N ALA A 43 -95.43 48.57 17.11
CA ALA A 43 -95.38 47.53 16.09
C ALA A 43 -94.04 47.53 15.34
N GLU A 44 -93.55 48.70 14.89
CA GLU A 44 -92.26 48.84 14.22
C GLU A 44 -91.07 48.43 15.11
N TYR A 45 -91.08 48.82 16.39
CA TYR A 45 -90.08 48.41 17.37
C TYR A 45 -90.11 46.90 17.61
N SER A 46 -91.31 46.30 17.74
CA SER A 46 -91.44 44.85 17.92
C SER A 46 -90.94 44.07 16.70
N GLN A 47 -91.17 44.61 15.50
CA GLN A 47 -90.69 44.04 14.23
C GLN A 47 -89.15 44.11 14.18
N ARG A 48 -88.56 45.27 14.49
CA ARG A 48 -87.11 45.44 14.55
C ARG A 48 -86.45 44.51 15.57
N ILE A 49 -87.05 44.32 16.74
CA ILE A 49 -86.50 43.40 17.75
C ILE A 49 -86.48 41.98 17.22
N LYS A 50 -87.57 41.51 16.58
CA LYS A 50 -87.63 40.20 15.95
C LYS A 50 -86.62 40.04 14.81
N ASP A 51 -86.48 41.04 13.95
CA ASP A 51 -85.52 41.01 12.85
C ASP A 51 -84.07 40.96 13.37
N VAL A 52 -83.79 41.70 14.45
CA VAL A 52 -82.50 41.69 15.12
C VAL A 52 -82.24 40.31 15.76
N GLU A 53 -83.19 39.76 16.51
CA GLU A 53 -83.09 38.41 17.10
C GLU A 53 -82.87 37.33 16.03
N ASP A 54 -83.63 37.37 14.94
CA ASP A 54 -83.48 36.41 13.84
C ASP A 54 -82.11 36.56 13.14
N SER A 55 -81.63 37.79 12.98
CA SER A 55 -80.27 38.05 12.45
C SER A 55 -79.16 37.54 13.37
N PHE A 56 -79.32 37.70 14.69
CA PHE A 56 -78.38 37.18 15.69
C PHE A 56 -78.41 35.66 15.76
N SER A 57 -79.60 35.05 15.73
CA SER A 57 -79.77 33.61 15.74
C SER A 57 -79.12 32.97 14.51
N LYS A 58 -79.29 33.57 13.33
CA LYS A 58 -78.59 33.16 12.09
C LYS A 58 -77.06 33.31 12.21
N ARG A 59 -76.57 34.38 12.84
CA ARG A 59 -75.13 34.59 13.08
C ARG A 59 -74.55 33.55 14.05
N ILE A 60 -75.26 33.26 15.14
CA ILE A 60 -74.85 32.24 16.12
C ILE A 60 -74.80 30.87 15.44
N HIS A 61 -75.83 30.50 14.68
CA HIS A 61 -75.86 29.22 13.99
C HIS A 61 -74.74 29.10 12.93
N THR A 62 -74.44 30.18 12.20
CA THR A 62 -73.34 30.19 11.23
C THR A 62 -71.96 30.13 11.90
N ILE A 63 -71.78 30.77 13.05
CA ILE A 63 -70.54 30.67 13.85
C ILE A 63 -70.37 29.24 14.36
N GLU A 64 -71.41 28.65 14.96
CA GLU A 64 -71.37 27.28 15.49
C GLU A 64 -71.08 26.25 14.39
N ARG A 65 -71.64 26.44 13.19
CA ARG A 65 -71.33 25.59 12.04
C ARG A 65 -69.86 25.69 11.64
N ARG A 66 -69.29 26.90 11.60
CA ARG A 66 -67.87 27.12 11.28
C ARG A 66 -66.96 26.54 12.35
N GLU A 67 -67.31 26.70 13.62
CA GLU A 67 -66.54 26.15 14.73
C GLU A 67 -66.50 24.62 14.68
N ASN A 68 -67.63 23.98 14.39
CA ASN A 68 -67.70 22.54 14.17
C ASN A 68 -66.92 22.10 12.91
N GLU A 69 -66.93 22.89 11.84
CA GLU A 69 -66.13 22.61 10.64
C GLU A 69 -64.62 22.72 10.92
N VAL A 70 -64.18 23.75 11.65
CA VAL A 70 -62.78 23.92 12.08
C VAL A 70 -62.36 22.79 13.01
N LYS A 71 -63.20 22.41 13.98
CA LYS A 71 -62.92 21.28 14.88
C LYS A 71 -62.76 19.97 14.11
N ARG A 72 -63.63 19.70 13.14
CA ARG A 72 -63.49 18.54 12.24
C ARG A 72 -62.24 18.61 11.38
N GLN A 73 -61.83 19.80 10.93
CA GLN A 73 -60.56 19.97 10.21
C GLN A 73 -59.36 19.69 11.11
N GLN A 74 -59.39 20.18 12.34
CA GLN A 74 -58.33 19.98 13.33
C GLN A 74 -58.21 18.50 13.72
N ASP A 75 -59.33 17.83 14.02
CA ASP A 75 -59.34 16.38 14.31
C ASP A 75 -58.80 15.54 13.13
N ARG A 76 -59.05 15.97 11.89
CA ARG A 76 -58.47 15.30 10.70
C ARG A 76 -56.97 15.52 10.60
N PHE A 77 -56.51 16.73 10.89
CA PHE A 77 -55.09 17.06 10.89
C PHE A 77 -54.35 16.28 11.97
N ASP A 78 -54.91 16.19 13.17
CA ASP A 78 -54.32 15.45 14.29
C ASP A 78 -54.22 13.95 13.99
N LYS A 79 -55.25 13.36 13.37
CA LYS A 79 -55.20 11.97 12.91
C LYS A 79 -54.13 11.74 11.86
N LEU A 80 -53.99 12.66 10.90
CA LEU A 80 -52.97 12.58 9.86
C LEU A 80 -51.56 12.68 10.47
N LEU A 81 -51.36 13.57 11.44
CA LEU A 81 -50.08 13.71 12.15
C LEU A 81 -49.72 12.46 12.94
N ASP A 82 -50.70 11.84 13.62
CA ASP A 82 -50.48 10.60 14.37
C ASP A 82 -50.13 9.42 13.44
N GLU A 83 -50.80 9.32 12.29
CA GLU A 83 -50.49 8.32 11.26
C GLU A 83 -49.08 8.53 10.70
N PHE A 84 -48.71 9.78 10.40
CA PHE A 84 -47.37 10.14 9.91
C PHE A 84 -46.29 9.87 10.97
N HIS A 85 -46.58 10.12 12.25
CA HIS A 85 -45.68 9.81 13.35
C HIS A 85 -45.46 8.30 13.49
N LYS A 86 -46.53 7.50 13.43
CA LYS A 86 -46.43 6.03 13.47
C LYS A 86 -45.58 5.50 12.31
N GLU A 87 -45.83 5.98 11.09
CA GLU A 87 -45.07 5.58 9.91
C GLU A 87 -43.60 6.03 10.01
N ARG A 88 -43.32 7.22 10.53
CA ARG A 88 -41.94 7.65 10.79
C ARG A 88 -41.23 6.77 11.81
N ILE A 89 -41.90 6.37 12.88
CA ILE A 89 -41.32 5.52 13.93
C ILE A 89 -41.00 4.14 13.37
N THR A 90 -41.92 3.52 12.63
CA THR A 90 -41.68 2.21 12.00
C THR A 90 -40.57 2.28 10.96
N PHE A 91 -40.53 3.35 10.16
CA PHE A 91 -39.46 3.58 9.19
C PHE A 91 -38.11 3.76 9.87
N HIS A 92 -38.01 4.57 10.93
CA HIS A 92 -36.75 4.76 11.66
C HIS A 92 -36.28 3.47 12.32
N ALA A 93 -37.20 2.67 12.88
CA ALA A 93 -36.86 1.37 13.43
C ALA A 93 -36.29 0.43 12.36
N ALA A 94 -36.93 0.36 11.18
CA ALA A 94 -36.47 -0.48 10.08
C ALA A 94 -35.13 -0.01 9.48
N VAL A 95 -34.89 1.31 9.39
CA VAL A 95 -33.60 1.86 8.95
C VAL A 95 -32.51 1.53 9.95
N LYS A 96 -32.77 1.72 11.24
CA LYS A 96 -31.81 1.43 12.30
C LYS A 96 -31.42 -0.06 12.32
N GLU A 97 -32.38 -0.96 12.15
CA GLU A 97 -32.12 -2.40 12.06
C GLU A 97 -31.22 -2.74 10.86
N ARG A 98 -31.45 -2.11 9.70
CA ARG A 98 -30.59 -2.29 8.51
C ARG A 98 -29.19 -1.73 8.70
N GLU A 99 -29.05 -0.58 9.37
CA GLU A 99 -27.75 0.01 9.70
C GLU A 99 -26.97 -0.88 10.67
N GLU A 100 -27.63 -1.43 11.69
CA GLU A 100 -27.03 -2.39 12.62
C GLU A 100 -26.60 -3.69 11.89
N ALA A 101 -27.42 -4.22 10.98
CA ALA A 101 -27.06 -5.38 10.17
C ALA A 101 -25.87 -5.08 9.23
N LEU A 102 -25.83 -3.90 8.61
CA LEU A 102 -24.72 -3.46 7.75
C LEU A 102 -23.42 -3.30 8.53
N THR A 103 -23.46 -2.69 9.71
CA THR A 103 -22.27 -2.50 10.56
C THR A 103 -21.72 -3.83 11.07
N LEU A 104 -22.59 -4.76 11.46
CA LEU A 104 -22.20 -6.14 11.79
C LEU A 104 -21.57 -6.86 10.60
N GLY A 105 -22.19 -6.77 9.42
CA GLY A 105 -21.64 -7.37 8.20
C GLY A 105 -20.30 -6.77 7.78
N MET A 106 -20.09 -5.46 7.96
CA MET A 106 -18.80 -4.81 7.73
C MET A 106 -17.73 -5.31 8.71
N ALA A 107 -18.06 -5.44 9.99
CA ALA A 107 -17.13 -5.95 11.00
C ALA A 107 -16.74 -7.40 10.74
N GLU A 108 -17.70 -8.24 10.34
CA GLU A 108 -17.45 -9.63 9.95
C GLU A 108 -16.53 -9.70 8.73
N LEU A 109 -16.83 -8.94 7.67
CA LEU A 109 -16.00 -8.88 6.46
C LEU A 109 -14.58 -8.38 6.74
N GLU A 110 -14.41 -7.40 7.62
CA GLU A 110 -13.08 -6.95 8.06
C GLU A 110 -12.31 -8.05 8.80
N SER A 111 -12.99 -8.82 9.64
CA SER A 111 -12.39 -9.93 10.37
C SER A 111 -11.98 -11.07 9.43
N GLU A 112 -12.81 -11.41 8.45
CA GLU A 112 -12.49 -12.42 7.44
C GLU A 112 -11.34 -11.96 6.56
N LYS A 113 -11.35 -10.70 6.11
CA LYS A 113 -10.25 -10.12 5.34
C LYS A 113 -8.93 -10.22 6.09
N LYS A 114 -8.91 -9.91 7.40
CA LYS A 114 -7.71 -10.08 8.24
C LYS A 114 -7.26 -11.54 8.29
N ARG A 115 -8.19 -12.48 8.50
CA ARG A 115 -7.87 -13.91 8.55
C ARG A 115 -7.31 -14.43 7.21
N TYR A 116 -7.91 -14.04 6.09
CA TYR A 116 -7.40 -14.39 4.76
C TYR A 116 -6.02 -13.79 4.48
N LEU A 117 -5.77 -12.55 4.90
CA LEU A 117 -4.45 -11.93 4.78
C LEU A 117 -3.40 -12.67 5.60
N GLU A 118 -3.71 -13.05 6.84
CA GLU A 118 -2.81 -13.83 7.70
C GLU A 118 -2.55 -15.24 7.14
N GLU A 119 -3.59 -15.93 6.68
CA GLU A 119 -3.46 -17.26 6.06
C GLU A 119 -2.67 -17.21 4.75
N ALA A 120 -2.89 -16.18 3.92
CA ALA A 120 -2.15 -15.95 2.70
C ALA A 120 -0.68 -15.62 3.00
N ALA A 121 -0.41 -14.74 3.97
CA ALA A 121 0.94 -14.42 4.41
C ALA A 121 1.68 -15.67 4.91
N LYS A 122 1.05 -16.48 5.77
CA LYS A 122 1.63 -17.76 6.24
C LYS A 122 1.92 -18.72 5.09
N LYS A 123 1.01 -18.88 4.13
CA LYS A 123 1.21 -19.74 2.95
C LYS A 123 2.33 -19.24 2.04
N ILE A 124 2.44 -17.92 1.87
CA ILE A 124 3.53 -17.29 1.10
C ILE A 124 4.86 -17.50 1.82
N GLN A 125 4.94 -17.28 3.13
CA GLN A 125 6.14 -17.46 3.95
C GLN A 125 6.62 -18.92 3.91
N GLN A 126 5.74 -19.89 4.13
CA GLN A 126 6.12 -21.32 4.08
C GLN A 126 6.61 -21.75 2.69
N LYS A 127 5.96 -21.28 1.61
CA LYS A 127 6.39 -21.61 0.25
C LYS A 127 7.70 -20.91 -0.09
N SER A 128 7.83 -19.62 0.19
CA SER A 128 9.03 -18.83 -0.12
C SER A 128 10.24 -19.36 0.65
N GLU A 129 10.10 -19.66 1.95
CA GLU A 129 11.14 -20.25 2.78
C GLU A 129 11.63 -21.58 2.19
N LYS A 130 10.71 -22.46 1.77
CA LYS A 130 11.07 -23.75 1.14
C LYS A 130 11.84 -23.57 -0.17
N TYR A 131 11.39 -22.65 -1.04
CA TYR A 131 12.08 -22.37 -2.31
C TYR A 131 13.46 -21.75 -2.09
N VAL A 132 13.59 -20.84 -1.13
CA VAL A 132 14.86 -20.19 -0.82
C VAL A 132 15.82 -21.18 -0.17
N ALA A 133 15.36 -22.02 0.77
CA ALA A 133 16.16 -23.08 1.36
C ALA A 133 16.67 -24.08 0.29
N GLN A 134 15.81 -24.48 -0.65
CA GLN A 134 16.19 -25.36 -1.74
C GLN A 134 17.24 -24.72 -2.66
N ALA A 135 17.09 -23.44 -3.00
CA ALA A 135 18.08 -22.70 -3.76
C ALA A 135 19.42 -22.60 -3.00
N LEU A 136 19.37 -22.33 -1.69
CA LEU A 136 20.56 -22.21 -0.84
C LEU A 136 21.33 -23.55 -0.74
N VAL A 137 20.63 -24.68 -0.63
CA VAL A 137 21.24 -26.03 -0.63
C VAL A 137 21.84 -26.37 -2.00
N PHE A 138 21.19 -25.96 -3.09
CA PHE A 138 21.69 -26.19 -4.45
C PHE A 138 22.97 -25.38 -4.74
N LEU A 139 22.97 -24.08 -4.40
CA LEU A 139 24.18 -23.25 -4.47
C LEU A 139 25.25 -23.79 -3.50
N GLY A 140 24.82 -24.19 -2.30
CA GLY A 140 25.45 -25.12 -1.36
C GLY A 140 26.43 -26.09 -1.97
N THR A 141 25.81 -26.98 -2.72
CA THR A 141 26.42 -28.15 -3.31
C THR A 141 27.28 -27.80 -4.51
N LYS A 142 26.96 -26.74 -5.24
CA LYS A 142 27.78 -26.26 -6.37
C LYS A 142 29.08 -25.63 -5.91
N GLU A 143 29.05 -24.76 -4.90
CA GLU A 143 30.25 -24.13 -4.33
C GLU A 143 31.23 -25.17 -3.78
N LYS A 144 30.74 -26.16 -3.00
CA LYS A 144 31.57 -27.26 -2.51
C LYS A 144 32.25 -28.00 -3.66
N ARG A 145 31.51 -28.33 -4.73
CA ARG A 145 32.07 -29.00 -5.91
C ARG A 145 33.17 -28.18 -6.57
N PHE A 146 32.97 -26.87 -6.75
CA PHE A 146 34.00 -26.02 -7.33
C PHE A 146 35.25 -25.88 -6.44
N HIS A 147 35.09 -25.81 -5.11
CA HIS A 147 36.23 -25.88 -4.20
C HIS A 147 36.97 -27.22 -4.29
N THR A 148 36.26 -28.35 -4.37
CA THR A 148 36.90 -29.67 -4.53
C THR A 148 37.67 -29.76 -5.84
N TYR A 149 37.08 -29.31 -6.96
CA TYR A 149 37.79 -29.26 -8.24
C TYR A 149 39.01 -28.33 -8.17
N SER A 150 38.85 -27.13 -7.61
CA SER A 150 39.96 -26.19 -7.44
C SER A 150 41.11 -26.79 -6.62
N ALA A 151 40.81 -27.50 -5.53
CA ALA A 151 41.79 -28.17 -4.69
C ALA A 151 42.49 -29.33 -5.43
N ILE A 152 41.74 -30.15 -6.18
CA ILE A 152 42.31 -31.24 -6.98
C ILE A 152 43.30 -30.68 -8.00
N TRP A 153 42.90 -29.66 -8.76
CA TRP A 153 43.77 -29.06 -9.77
C TRP A 153 44.99 -28.35 -9.18
N SER A 154 44.86 -27.74 -7.99
CA SER A 154 46.00 -27.19 -7.26
C SER A 154 46.98 -28.30 -6.83
N CYS A 155 46.47 -29.42 -6.31
CA CYS A 155 47.28 -30.57 -5.94
C CYS A 155 47.98 -31.21 -7.15
N VAL A 156 47.30 -31.29 -8.30
CA VAL A 156 47.90 -31.76 -9.56
C VAL A 156 49.02 -30.81 -10.01
N GLY A 157 48.81 -29.49 -9.93
CA GLY A 157 49.83 -28.50 -10.27
C GLY A 157 51.06 -28.58 -9.37
N ALA A 158 50.86 -28.68 -8.05
CA ALA A 158 51.93 -28.87 -7.08
C ALA A 158 52.66 -30.20 -7.30
N GLY A 159 51.92 -31.29 -7.51
CA GLY A 159 52.47 -32.61 -7.81
C GLY A 159 53.29 -32.62 -9.09
N ALA A 160 52.88 -31.90 -10.13
CA ALA A 160 53.64 -31.78 -11.38
C ALA A 160 55.01 -31.10 -11.17
N ILE A 161 55.10 -30.11 -10.27
CA ILE A 161 56.37 -29.47 -9.91
C ILE A 161 57.27 -30.44 -9.15
N PHE A 162 56.74 -31.12 -8.13
CA PHE A 162 57.50 -32.12 -7.37
C PHE A 162 57.97 -33.27 -8.27
N LEU A 163 57.15 -33.71 -9.21
CA LEU A 163 57.51 -34.72 -10.20
C LEU A 163 58.62 -34.22 -11.12
N ALA A 164 58.59 -32.97 -11.56
CA ALA A 164 59.65 -32.38 -12.38
C ALA A 164 61.00 -32.40 -11.67
N VAL A 165 61.03 -31.96 -10.41
CA VAL A 165 62.23 -31.96 -9.56
C VAL A 165 62.70 -33.39 -9.28
N GLY A 166 61.76 -34.30 -9.00
CA GLY A 166 62.04 -35.71 -8.75
C GLY A 166 62.64 -36.42 -9.95
N ILE A 167 62.08 -36.23 -11.15
CA ILE A 167 62.63 -36.81 -12.38
C ILE A 167 63.99 -36.18 -12.71
N ALA A 168 64.16 -34.87 -12.50
CA ALA A 168 65.46 -34.21 -12.70
C ALA A 168 66.54 -34.81 -11.78
N ALA A 169 66.26 -34.95 -10.48
CA ALA A 169 67.18 -35.55 -9.51
C ALA A 169 67.44 -37.05 -9.81
N TRP A 170 66.40 -37.81 -10.14
CA TRP A 170 66.50 -39.22 -10.51
C TRP A 170 67.34 -39.42 -11.77
N ALA A 171 67.13 -38.58 -12.79
CA ALA A 171 67.94 -38.58 -14.00
C ALA A 171 69.40 -38.23 -13.69
N THR A 172 69.67 -37.25 -12.82
CA THR A 172 71.04 -36.93 -12.41
C THR A 172 71.74 -38.13 -11.79
N VAL A 173 71.08 -38.90 -10.91
CA VAL A 173 71.68 -40.07 -10.24
C VAL A 173 71.91 -41.25 -11.19
N LEU A 174 70.96 -41.55 -12.10
CA LEU A 174 71.10 -42.68 -13.03
C LEU A 174 72.06 -42.41 -14.20
N PHE A 175 72.22 -41.15 -14.60
CA PHE A 175 73.07 -40.77 -15.71
C PHE A 175 74.43 -40.21 -15.26
N VAL A 176 74.80 -40.33 -13.97
CA VAL A 176 76.19 -40.13 -13.54
C VAL A 176 77.03 -41.19 -14.27
N PRO A 177 77.95 -40.80 -15.16
CA PRO A 177 78.84 -41.75 -15.79
C PRO A 177 79.72 -42.38 -14.70
N ASP A 178 79.99 -43.68 -14.78
CA ASP A 178 81.10 -44.28 -14.03
C ASP A 178 82.34 -43.40 -14.23
N HIS A 179 83.10 -43.15 -13.16
CA HIS A 179 84.16 -42.13 -13.05
C HIS A 179 85.26 -42.17 -14.14
N GLU A 180 85.21 -43.11 -15.09
CA GLU A 180 86.16 -43.30 -16.19
C GLU A 180 85.59 -43.03 -17.61
N ALA A 181 84.30 -42.74 -17.75
CA ALA A 181 83.69 -42.47 -19.06
C ALA A 181 83.99 -41.03 -19.53
N LYS A 182 84.70 -40.87 -20.65
CA LYS A 182 84.92 -39.57 -21.30
C LYS A 182 83.57 -38.95 -21.68
N ILE A 183 83.16 -37.93 -20.92
CA ILE A 183 81.94 -37.17 -21.16
C ILE A 183 82.08 -36.44 -22.50
N SER A 184 81.37 -36.92 -23.51
CA SER A 184 81.28 -36.29 -24.82
C SER A 184 80.38 -35.05 -24.73
N TRP A 185 80.79 -33.94 -25.34
CA TRP A 185 80.01 -32.69 -25.38
C TRP A 185 78.60 -32.92 -25.97
N GLN A 186 78.48 -33.82 -26.95
CA GLN A 186 77.20 -34.21 -27.53
C GLN A 186 76.25 -34.84 -26.50
N PHE A 187 76.76 -35.61 -25.54
CA PHE A 187 75.97 -36.23 -24.46
C PHE A 187 75.45 -35.17 -23.47
N LEU A 188 76.28 -34.20 -23.10
CA LEU A 188 75.88 -33.07 -22.24
C LEU A 188 74.79 -32.21 -22.90
N LEU A 189 74.92 -31.97 -24.21
CA LEU A 189 73.92 -31.22 -24.95
C LEU A 189 72.59 -31.99 -25.06
N PHE A 190 72.64 -33.30 -25.26
CA PHE A 190 71.46 -34.16 -25.29
C PHE A 190 70.72 -34.23 -23.95
N ILE A 191 71.43 -34.43 -22.83
CA ILE A 191 70.81 -34.48 -21.49
C ILE A 191 70.21 -33.13 -21.10
N SER A 192 70.88 -32.03 -21.46
CA SER A 192 70.40 -30.66 -21.17
C SER A 192 69.13 -30.34 -21.96
N LEU A 193 69.09 -30.65 -23.26
CA LEU A 193 67.89 -30.43 -24.08
C LEU A 193 66.70 -31.26 -23.60
N LYS A 194 66.94 -32.53 -23.24
CA LYS A 194 65.90 -33.42 -22.72
C LYS A 194 65.37 -32.94 -21.37
N GLY A 195 66.25 -32.51 -20.46
CA GLY A 195 65.87 -31.92 -19.18
C GLY A 195 65.05 -30.64 -19.35
N LEU A 196 65.46 -29.77 -20.29
CA LEU A 196 64.76 -28.54 -20.62
C LEU A 196 63.32 -28.79 -21.10
N ILE A 197 63.15 -29.74 -22.02
CA ILE A 197 61.83 -30.13 -22.54
C ILE A 197 60.96 -30.69 -21.41
N LEU A 198 61.52 -31.54 -20.56
CA LEU A 198 60.78 -32.15 -19.45
C LEU A 198 60.34 -31.11 -18.41
N VAL A 199 61.25 -30.24 -17.98
CA VAL A 199 60.94 -29.16 -17.02
C VAL A 199 59.95 -28.18 -17.64
N GLY A 200 60.12 -27.81 -18.91
CA GLY A 200 59.19 -26.93 -19.63
C GLY A 200 57.78 -27.51 -19.71
N LEU A 201 57.65 -28.81 -20.02
CA LEU A 201 56.36 -29.49 -20.08
C LEU A 201 55.69 -29.55 -18.70
N SER A 202 56.44 -29.88 -17.65
CA SER A 202 55.92 -29.91 -16.28
C SER A 202 55.51 -28.54 -15.78
N LEU A 203 56.26 -27.49 -16.13
CA LEU A 203 55.93 -26.11 -15.76
C LEU A 203 54.69 -25.62 -16.50
N ALA A 204 54.55 -25.96 -17.79
CA ALA A 204 53.33 -25.68 -18.55
C ALA A 204 52.12 -26.40 -17.93
N LEU A 205 52.25 -27.68 -17.58
CA LEU A 205 51.19 -28.45 -16.94
C LEU A 205 50.80 -27.85 -15.58
N ALA A 206 51.78 -27.49 -14.75
CA ALA A 206 51.55 -26.83 -13.48
C ALA A 206 50.80 -25.50 -13.67
N ARG A 207 51.21 -24.68 -14.64
CA ARG A 207 50.54 -23.41 -14.96
C ARG A 207 49.09 -23.62 -15.36
N TYR A 208 48.81 -24.57 -16.26
CA TYR A 208 47.43 -24.87 -16.67
C TYR A 208 46.58 -25.34 -15.49
N ALA A 209 47.13 -26.19 -14.63
CA ALA A 209 46.46 -26.69 -13.44
C ALA A 209 46.14 -25.55 -12.44
N PHE A 210 47.08 -24.64 -12.18
CA PHE A 210 46.86 -23.47 -11.31
C PHE A 210 45.88 -22.45 -11.92
N LEU A 211 45.91 -22.24 -13.24
CA LEU A 211 44.96 -21.36 -13.92
C LEU A 211 43.53 -21.88 -13.78
N PHE A 212 43.34 -23.19 -14.00
CA PHE A 212 42.05 -23.84 -13.86
C PHE A 212 41.57 -23.80 -12.40
N SER A 213 42.46 -24.12 -11.45
CA SER A 213 42.19 -24.00 -10.00
C SER A 213 41.71 -22.59 -9.62
N SER A 214 42.38 -21.55 -10.13
CA SER A 214 42.02 -20.14 -9.88
C SER A 214 40.66 -19.77 -10.47
N ARG A 215 40.32 -20.28 -11.67
CA ARG A 215 39.00 -20.06 -12.29
C ARG A 215 37.87 -20.69 -11.48
N TYR A 216 38.04 -21.93 -11.01
CA TYR A 216 37.05 -22.56 -10.14
C TYR A 216 36.93 -21.87 -8.79
N MET A 217 38.03 -21.34 -8.24
CA MET A 217 38.00 -20.56 -7.00
C MET A 217 37.20 -19.27 -7.15
N LYS A 218 37.41 -18.52 -8.24
CA LYS A 218 36.64 -17.31 -8.54
C LYS A 218 35.15 -17.61 -8.72
N GLU A 219 34.82 -18.69 -9.42
CA GLU A 219 33.42 -19.11 -9.60
C GLU A 219 32.79 -19.64 -8.29
N ALA A 220 33.56 -20.28 -7.42
CA ALA A 220 33.10 -20.66 -6.09
C ALA A 220 32.77 -19.41 -5.24
N LEU A 221 33.65 -18.41 -5.23
CA LEU A 221 33.43 -17.15 -4.52
C LEU A 221 32.19 -16.41 -5.03
N LYS A 222 32.02 -16.33 -6.36
CA LYS A 222 30.82 -15.74 -6.97
C LYS A 222 29.54 -16.47 -6.57
N ASN A 223 29.58 -17.79 -6.47
CA ASN A 223 28.44 -18.58 -6.00
C ASN A 223 28.21 -18.43 -4.50
N ALA A 224 29.25 -18.21 -3.70
CA ALA A 224 29.14 -17.88 -2.27
C ALA A 224 28.48 -16.51 -2.06
N GLU A 225 28.89 -15.50 -2.83
CA GLU A 225 28.27 -14.17 -2.83
C GLU A 225 26.79 -14.26 -3.24
N ARG A 226 26.47 -14.99 -4.32
CA ARG A 226 25.07 -15.24 -4.72
C ARG A 226 24.26 -15.89 -3.61
N ARG A 227 24.83 -16.86 -2.90
CA ARG A 227 24.16 -17.54 -1.80
C ARG A 227 23.92 -16.62 -0.61
N HIS A 228 24.92 -15.86 -0.20
CA HIS A 228 24.82 -14.89 0.89
C HIS A 228 23.72 -13.89 0.63
N ALA A 229 23.68 -13.43 -0.62
CA ALA A 229 22.70 -12.51 -1.08
C ALA A 229 21.30 -13.18 -1.09
N ILE A 230 21.18 -14.46 -1.52
CA ILE A 230 19.95 -15.30 -1.37
C ILE A 230 19.45 -15.41 0.06
N GLN A 231 20.37 -15.58 0.99
CA GLN A 231 20.07 -15.71 2.40
C GLN A 231 19.52 -14.41 2.99
N PHE A 232 19.99 -13.23 2.54
CA PHE A 232 19.42 -11.96 2.95
C PHE A 232 17.98 -11.76 2.48
N GLY A 233 17.65 -12.12 1.24
CA GLY A 233 16.27 -12.05 0.77
C GLY A 233 15.33 -13.00 1.53
N ALA A 234 15.83 -14.19 1.91
CA ALA A 234 15.12 -15.11 2.79
C ALA A 234 14.82 -14.45 4.14
N PHE A 235 15.85 -13.87 4.77
CA PHE A 235 15.74 -13.18 6.05
C PHE A 235 14.78 -11.99 5.98
N TYR A 236 14.81 -11.21 4.89
CA TYR A 236 13.92 -10.07 4.70
C TYR A 236 12.44 -10.51 4.57
N LEU A 237 12.18 -11.58 3.82
CA LEU A 237 10.84 -12.16 3.70
C LEU A 237 10.34 -12.76 5.03
N ASP A 238 11.22 -13.33 5.83
CA ASP A 238 10.87 -13.85 7.16
C ASP A 238 10.60 -12.72 8.17
N SER A 239 11.38 -11.63 8.08
CA SER A 239 11.24 -10.44 8.94
C SER A 239 10.01 -9.59 8.60
N TYR A 240 9.67 -9.47 7.31
CA TYR A 240 8.71 -8.48 6.82
C TYR A 240 7.54 -9.07 6.01
N GLY A 241 7.48 -10.39 5.78
CA GLY A 241 6.53 -11.04 4.87
C GLY A 241 5.04 -10.91 5.24
N GLY A 242 4.71 -10.44 6.45
CA GLY A 242 3.34 -10.16 6.87
C GLY A 242 2.87 -8.70 6.70
N ALA A 243 3.78 -7.74 6.47
CA ALA A 243 3.46 -6.31 6.49
C ALA A 243 4.16 -5.47 5.40
N ALA A 244 5.09 -6.06 4.64
CA ALA A 244 5.79 -5.32 3.58
C ALA A 244 4.95 -5.18 2.31
N ASP A 245 4.90 -3.95 1.81
CA ASP A 245 4.38 -3.66 0.47
C ASP A 245 5.23 -4.38 -0.59
N TRP A 246 4.57 -5.18 -1.44
CA TRP A 246 5.21 -6.02 -2.45
C TRP A 246 6.11 -5.22 -3.40
N THR A 247 5.82 -3.93 -3.57
CA THR A 247 6.62 -2.98 -4.35
C THR A 247 8.02 -2.77 -3.76
N GLN A 248 8.14 -2.62 -2.43
CA GLN A 248 9.42 -2.45 -1.74
C GLN A 248 10.25 -3.73 -1.75
N VAL A 249 9.60 -4.89 -1.58
CA VAL A 249 10.24 -6.20 -1.71
C VAL A 249 10.80 -6.36 -3.13
N LYS A 250 10.02 -6.04 -4.16
CA LYS A 250 10.46 -6.13 -5.56
C LYS A 250 11.63 -5.19 -5.89
N GLU A 251 11.64 -3.99 -5.31
CA GLU A 251 12.73 -3.03 -5.48
C GLU A 251 14.02 -3.50 -4.80
N ALA A 252 13.94 -3.99 -3.57
CA ALA A 252 15.08 -4.57 -2.86
C ALA A 252 15.65 -5.83 -3.56
N PHE A 253 14.79 -6.67 -4.14
CA PHE A 253 15.21 -7.86 -4.89
C PHE A 253 15.80 -7.53 -6.27
N LYS A 254 15.44 -6.39 -6.87
CA LYS A 254 15.97 -5.95 -8.17
C LYS A 254 17.46 -5.64 -8.08
N ASP A 255 17.87 -4.95 -7.03
CA ASP A 255 19.27 -4.58 -6.78
C ASP A 255 20.09 -5.72 -6.18
N TRP A 256 19.44 -6.82 -5.84
CA TRP A 256 20.10 -7.96 -5.26
C TRP A 256 20.57 -8.97 -6.35
N ASN A 257 19.97 -8.93 -7.56
CA ASN A 257 20.39 -9.73 -8.72
C ASN A 257 21.62 -9.18 -9.50
N ILE A 258 22.40 -8.26 -8.91
CA ILE A 258 23.47 -7.53 -9.63
C ILE A 258 24.61 -8.44 -10.14
N SER A 259 24.69 -9.72 -9.75
CA SER A 259 25.71 -10.66 -10.29
C SER A 259 25.30 -11.45 -11.55
N LEU A 260 24.11 -11.23 -12.12
CA LEU A 260 23.69 -11.91 -13.36
C LEU A 260 23.94 -11.09 -14.63
N VAL A 261 23.99 -9.76 -14.55
CA VAL A 261 24.06 -8.88 -15.73
C VAL A 261 25.50 -8.56 -16.17
N SER A 262 26.52 -8.83 -15.36
CA SER A 262 27.91 -8.48 -15.72
C SER A 262 28.69 -9.54 -16.52
N ASP A 263 28.20 -10.77 -16.69
CA ASP A 263 28.98 -11.82 -17.39
C ASP A 263 28.32 -12.35 -18.68
N GLY A 264 27.08 -11.96 -18.99
CA GLY A 264 26.44 -12.35 -20.24
C GLY A 264 27.00 -11.66 -21.49
N LYS A 265 27.81 -10.59 -21.33
CA LYS A 265 28.46 -9.88 -22.44
C LYS A 265 29.92 -10.27 -22.68
N ASN A 266 30.53 -11.07 -21.81
CA ASN A 266 31.94 -11.46 -21.94
C ASN A 266 32.16 -12.96 -22.16
N VAL A 267 31.10 -13.78 -22.23
CA VAL A 267 31.20 -15.24 -22.39
C VAL A 267 31.12 -15.68 -23.86
N LEU A 268 30.98 -14.75 -24.82
CA LEU A 268 30.99 -15.05 -26.26
C LEU A 268 32.12 -14.33 -27.04
N GLU A 269 33.19 -13.89 -26.38
CA GLU A 269 34.47 -13.64 -27.07
C GLU A 269 35.45 -14.78 -26.77
N GLU A 270 35.21 -15.92 -27.43
CA GLU A 270 36.28 -16.87 -27.73
C GLU A 270 37.31 -16.17 -28.63
N GLY A 271 38.32 -15.53 -28.03
CA GLY A 271 39.40 -14.91 -28.79
C GLY A 271 40.34 -14.01 -28.00
N ASN A 272 39.91 -13.43 -26.88
CA ASN A 272 40.78 -12.58 -26.08
C ASN A 272 41.41 -13.38 -24.93
N LEU A 273 42.57 -13.96 -25.23
CA LEU A 273 43.56 -14.35 -24.23
C LEU A 273 43.79 -13.14 -23.30
N ASP A 274 43.29 -13.24 -22.08
CA ASP A 274 43.59 -12.39 -20.94
C ASP A 274 45.02 -11.82 -21.03
N PRO A 275 45.24 -10.48 -21.04
CA PRO A 275 46.57 -9.88 -21.19
C PRO A 275 47.55 -10.28 -20.08
N THR A 276 47.07 -10.90 -18.99
CA THR A 276 47.87 -11.56 -17.96
C THR A 276 48.68 -12.76 -18.52
N ILE A 277 48.26 -13.34 -19.65
CA ILE A 277 49.02 -14.37 -20.37
C ILE A 277 50.24 -13.75 -21.08
N GLY A 278 50.13 -12.50 -21.56
CA GLY A 278 51.22 -11.77 -22.22
C GLY A 278 52.28 -11.25 -21.25
N SER A 279 51.88 -10.77 -20.07
CA SER A 279 52.83 -10.27 -19.07
C SER A 279 53.58 -11.39 -18.35
N SER A 280 52.92 -12.49 -18.01
CA SER A 280 53.61 -13.61 -17.35
C SER A 280 54.43 -14.46 -18.33
N SER A 281 54.14 -14.44 -19.64
CA SER A 281 54.99 -15.10 -20.63
C SER A 281 56.26 -14.30 -20.91
N SER A 282 56.19 -12.97 -20.96
CA SER A 282 57.39 -12.12 -21.08
C SER A 282 58.29 -12.21 -19.83
N GLU A 283 57.70 -12.36 -18.65
CA GLU A 283 58.44 -12.53 -17.39
C GLU A 283 59.14 -13.90 -17.30
N ILE A 284 58.50 -14.97 -17.78
CA ILE A 284 59.12 -16.30 -17.89
C ILE A 284 60.18 -16.34 -18.98
N ILE A 285 59.97 -15.67 -20.11
CA ILE A 285 60.98 -15.53 -21.16
C ILE A 285 62.19 -14.74 -20.63
N ALA A 286 61.96 -13.72 -19.79
CA ALA A 286 63.02 -12.96 -19.14
C ALA A 286 63.79 -13.82 -18.11
N GLN A 287 63.10 -14.57 -17.27
CA GLN A 287 63.75 -15.50 -16.32
C GLN A 287 64.53 -16.60 -17.03
N PHE A 288 63.99 -17.14 -18.14
CA PHE A 288 64.65 -18.14 -18.95
C PHE A 288 65.87 -17.59 -19.69
N LYS A 289 65.79 -16.35 -20.19
CA LYS A 289 66.91 -15.65 -20.80
C LYS A 289 68.03 -15.38 -19.80
N ASN A 290 67.70 -14.92 -18.60
CA ASN A 290 68.66 -14.71 -17.52
C ASN A 290 69.33 -16.03 -17.09
N PHE A 291 68.56 -17.11 -16.96
CA PHE A 291 69.10 -18.44 -16.67
C PHE A 291 70.04 -18.95 -17.77
N SER A 292 69.67 -18.75 -19.05
CA SER A 292 70.52 -19.11 -20.20
C SER A 292 71.83 -18.32 -20.24
N GLU A 293 71.80 -17.02 -19.92
CA GLU A 293 72.99 -16.18 -19.84
C GLU A 293 73.92 -16.56 -18.68
N GLU A 294 73.36 -16.93 -17.52
CA GLU A 294 74.18 -17.45 -16.40
C GLU A 294 74.81 -18.80 -16.74
N PHE A 295 74.06 -19.72 -17.37
CA PHE A 295 74.60 -21.00 -17.82
C PHE A 295 75.71 -20.84 -18.86
N GLY A 296 75.57 -19.88 -19.79
CA GLY A 296 76.63 -19.53 -20.75
C GLY A 296 77.91 -19.01 -20.10
N LYS A 297 77.78 -18.21 -19.03
CA LYS A 297 78.93 -17.70 -18.27
C LYS A 297 79.64 -18.80 -17.48
N ILE A 298 78.88 -19.70 -16.86
CA ILE A 298 79.43 -20.85 -16.12
C ILE A 298 80.15 -21.79 -17.09
N SER A 299 79.55 -22.07 -18.25
CA SER A 299 80.13 -22.92 -19.30
C SER A 299 81.44 -22.35 -19.87
N THR A 300 81.49 -21.06 -20.18
CA THR A 300 82.71 -20.42 -20.70
C THR A 300 83.82 -20.33 -19.65
N THR A 301 83.47 -20.16 -18.38
CA THR A 301 84.44 -20.17 -17.27
C THR A 301 85.01 -21.58 -17.06
N LEU A 302 84.19 -22.63 -17.14
CA LEU A 302 84.64 -24.03 -17.07
C LEU A 302 85.50 -24.42 -18.28
N ILE A 303 85.14 -23.99 -19.49
CA ILE A 303 85.93 -24.24 -20.71
C ILE A 303 87.29 -23.52 -20.64
N ASN A 304 87.34 -22.29 -20.13
CA ASN A 304 88.59 -21.55 -19.96
C ASN A 304 89.48 -22.11 -18.83
N ALA A 305 88.88 -22.68 -17.78
CA ALA A 305 89.61 -23.38 -16.72
C ALA A 305 90.23 -24.68 -17.23
N LEU A 306 89.50 -25.45 -18.05
CA LEU A 306 89.97 -26.71 -18.66
C LEU A 306 91.03 -26.54 -19.76
N LYS A 307 91.20 -25.32 -20.32
CA LYS A 307 92.22 -25.02 -21.34
C LYS A 307 93.54 -24.52 -20.76
N LYS A 308 93.62 -24.36 -19.43
CA LYS A 308 94.75 -23.79 -18.69
C LYS A 308 95.56 -24.84 -17.91
N GLU A 309 95.09 -26.09 -17.89
CA GLU A 309 95.87 -27.31 -17.59
C GLU A 309 96.32 -27.98 -18.89
#